data_AF-A0A7S2MFA5-F1
#
_entry.id   AF-A0A7S2MFA5-F1
#
_cell.length_a   1.000
_cell.length_b   1.000
_cell.length_c   1.000
_cell.angle_alpha   90.00
_cell.angle_beta   90.00
_cell.angle_gamma   90.00
#
_symmetry.space_group_name_H-M   'P 1'
#
loop_
_entity.id
_entity.type
_entity.pdbx_description
1 polymer ?
#
loop_
_entity_poly.entity_id
_entity_poly.type
_entity_poly.pdbx_seq_one_letter_code
_entity_poly.pdbx_strand_id
1 'polypeptide(L)'
;MAGRFASQIAADQAVVRRLESAFEDVEAIELGPPTRSQLLQVGAASALPFVGFGLLDNLVMILFGDVIDMTLCTALGFSTMAAAALGNTLSDGLGVFSGGVVEDMAVRMGFSAPPLSRAQLAMAATKRWERGGQWIGITVGCILGMFPLALLNLKEHEAKKREAALERMFGSVTIAVEEMLCADIALIMTIDESSQELTARAATVGGKDFVFRASA
;
A
#
# COMPACT_ATOMS: atom_id res chain seq x y z
N MET A 1 52.71 17.66 -8.19
CA MET A 1 52.20 17.63 -9.58
C MET A 1 50.77 17.11 -9.69
N ALA A 2 50.37 16.04 -8.98
CA ALA A 2 49.02 15.45 -9.08
C ALA A 2 47.85 16.41 -8.75
N GLY A 3 48.00 17.29 -7.76
CA GLY A 3 46.94 18.23 -7.36
C GLY A 3 46.58 19.29 -8.40
N ARG A 4 47.54 19.73 -9.25
CA ARG A 4 47.27 20.70 -10.34
C ARG A 4 46.56 20.04 -11.52
N PHE A 5 46.85 18.77 -11.78
CA PHE A 5 46.17 17.98 -12.82
C PHE A 5 44.71 17.70 -12.47
N ALA A 6 44.42 17.31 -11.21
CA ALA A 6 43.04 17.10 -10.75
C ALA A 6 42.21 18.40 -10.80
N SER A 7 42.80 19.54 -10.44
CA SER A 7 42.11 20.83 -10.52
C SER A 7 41.84 21.28 -11.95
N GLN A 8 42.73 20.97 -12.90
CA GLN A 8 42.52 21.27 -14.32
C GLN A 8 41.43 20.40 -14.94
N ILE A 9 41.40 19.10 -14.61
CA ILE A 9 40.34 18.19 -15.09
C ILE A 9 38.97 18.60 -14.53
N ALA A 10 38.90 18.98 -13.25
CA ALA A 10 37.66 19.46 -12.65
C ALA A 10 37.20 20.81 -13.25
N ALA A 11 38.14 21.71 -13.57
CA ALA A 11 37.85 22.96 -14.24
C ALA A 11 37.35 22.73 -15.68
N ASP A 12 37.96 21.80 -16.41
CA ASP A 12 37.51 21.39 -17.75
C ASP A 12 36.11 20.78 -17.70
N GLN A 13 35.80 19.91 -16.75
CA GLN A 13 34.45 19.37 -16.60
C GLN A 13 33.41 20.45 -16.28
N ALA A 14 33.76 21.44 -15.46
CA ALA A 14 32.87 22.55 -15.16
C ALA A 14 32.62 23.44 -16.39
N VAL A 15 33.65 23.65 -17.22
CA VAL A 15 33.56 24.39 -18.48
C VAL A 15 32.73 23.62 -19.50
N VAL A 16 32.95 22.31 -19.64
CA VAL A 16 32.15 21.43 -20.51
C VAL A 16 30.69 21.46 -20.11
N ARG A 17 30.35 21.33 -18.82
CA ARG A 17 28.96 21.43 -18.34
C ARG A 17 28.31 22.77 -18.64
N ARG A 18 29.07 23.87 -18.53
CA ARG A 18 28.58 25.23 -18.83
C ARG A 18 28.38 25.45 -20.33
N LEU A 19 29.25 24.89 -21.16
CA LEU A 19 29.09 24.88 -22.61
C LEU A 19 27.88 24.02 -23.00
N GLU A 20 27.76 22.81 -22.47
CA GLU A 20 26.59 21.94 -22.68
C GLU A 20 25.29 22.64 -22.27
N SER A 21 25.22 23.28 -21.09
CA SER A 21 24.03 24.02 -20.69
C SER A 21 23.75 25.21 -21.61
N ALA A 22 24.78 25.93 -22.07
CA ALA A 22 24.61 27.05 -23.00
C ALA A 22 24.15 26.57 -24.39
N PHE A 23 24.63 25.43 -24.87
CA PHE A 23 24.17 24.81 -26.10
C PHE A 23 22.73 24.30 -25.96
N GLU A 24 22.36 23.69 -24.83
CA GLU A 24 20.98 23.29 -24.54
C GLU A 24 20.04 24.50 -24.48
N ASP A 25 20.46 25.62 -23.89
CA ASP A 25 19.68 26.86 -23.86
C ASP A 25 19.46 27.43 -25.27
N VAL A 26 20.48 27.41 -26.14
CA VAL A 26 20.37 27.84 -27.54
C VAL A 26 19.42 26.91 -28.33
N GLU A 27 19.53 25.59 -28.13
CA GLU A 27 18.68 24.61 -28.80
C GLU A 27 17.21 24.70 -28.31
N ALA A 28 16.97 25.01 -27.03
CA ALA A 28 15.65 25.31 -26.49
C ALA A 28 15.02 26.56 -27.12
N ILE A 29 15.83 27.59 -27.39
CA ILE A 29 15.38 28.84 -28.01
C ILE A 29 14.97 28.59 -29.47
N GLU A 30 15.70 27.75 -30.21
CA GLU A 30 15.35 27.42 -31.60
C GLU A 30 14.13 26.51 -31.74
N LEU A 31 14.00 25.49 -30.88
CA LEU A 31 12.91 24.51 -30.99
C LEU A 31 11.58 24.98 -30.39
N GLY A 32 11.61 25.99 -29.52
CA GLY A 32 10.43 26.48 -28.82
C GLY A 32 9.83 25.49 -27.80
N PRO A 33 8.80 25.91 -27.05
CA PRO A 33 8.19 25.07 -26.02
C PRO A 33 7.45 23.86 -26.65
N PRO A 34 7.47 22.68 -26.00
CA PRO A 34 6.77 21.51 -26.49
C PRO A 34 5.27 21.73 -26.59
N THR A 35 4.66 21.11 -27.59
CA THR A 35 3.23 21.20 -27.85
C THR A 35 2.44 20.52 -26.74
N ARG A 36 1.19 20.95 -26.49
CA ARG A 36 0.31 20.34 -25.47
C ARG A 36 0.13 18.82 -25.65
N SER A 37 0.10 18.33 -26.89
CA SER A 37 0.02 16.90 -27.20
C SER A 37 1.28 16.15 -26.74
N GLN A 38 2.47 16.72 -26.95
CA GLN A 38 3.73 16.15 -26.50
C GLN A 38 3.83 16.14 -24.97
N LEU A 39 3.37 17.21 -24.31
CA LEU A 39 3.31 17.28 -22.85
C LEU A 39 2.36 16.23 -22.26
N LEU A 40 1.20 16.01 -22.88
CA LEU A 40 0.28 14.96 -22.46
C LEU A 40 0.88 13.56 -22.65
N GLN A 41 1.57 13.32 -23.76
CA GLN A 41 2.27 12.06 -24.01
C GLN A 41 3.39 11.81 -22.99
N VAL A 42 4.14 12.83 -22.59
CA VAL A 42 5.13 12.72 -21.50
C VAL A 42 4.46 12.32 -20.20
N GLY A 43 3.36 12.97 -19.83
CA GLY A 43 2.61 12.62 -18.62
C GLY A 43 2.03 11.20 -18.66
N ALA A 44 1.52 10.76 -19.82
CA ALA A 44 0.99 9.41 -19.97
C ALA A 44 2.10 8.34 -19.93
N ALA A 45 3.23 8.60 -20.60
CA ALA A 45 4.39 7.72 -20.59
C ALA A 45 5.01 7.63 -19.19
N SER A 46 5.04 8.74 -18.43
CA SER A 46 5.54 8.74 -17.06
C SER A 46 4.56 8.12 -16.07
N ALA A 47 3.24 8.09 -16.35
CA ALA A 47 2.26 7.48 -15.46
C ALA A 47 2.40 5.95 -15.41
N LEU A 48 2.62 5.30 -16.56
CA LEU A 48 2.60 3.84 -16.69
C LEU A 48 3.55 3.09 -15.73
N PRO A 49 4.86 3.44 -15.63
CA PRO A 49 5.75 2.80 -14.67
C PRO A 49 5.28 2.97 -13.22
N PHE A 50 4.70 4.13 -12.90
CA PHE A 50 4.21 4.44 -11.56
C PHE A 50 2.86 3.79 -11.23
N VAL A 51 2.03 3.47 -12.22
CA VAL A 51 0.85 2.59 -12.03
C VAL A 51 1.32 1.19 -11.61
N GLY A 52 2.32 0.64 -12.31
CA GLY A 52 2.90 -0.65 -11.97
C GLY A 52 3.53 -0.65 -10.56
N PHE A 53 4.33 0.38 -10.26
CA PHE A 53 4.90 0.58 -8.93
C PHE A 53 3.82 0.64 -7.84
N GLY A 54 2.82 1.52 -7.97
CA GLY A 54 1.78 1.67 -6.94
C GLY A 54 0.89 0.43 -6.80
N LEU A 55 0.66 -0.32 -7.88
CA LEU A 55 -0.08 -1.60 -7.84
C LEU A 55 0.70 -2.66 -7.08
N LEU A 56 1.97 -2.86 -7.43
CA LEU A 56 2.84 -3.79 -6.73
C LEU A 56 3.00 -3.37 -5.27
N ASP A 57 3.09 -2.06 -5.02
CA ASP A 57 3.35 -1.53 -3.70
C ASP A 57 2.21 -1.90 -2.72
N ASN A 58 0.99 -1.49 -3.04
CA ASN A 58 -0.16 -1.82 -2.20
C ASN A 58 -0.43 -3.33 -2.15
N LEU A 59 -0.26 -4.06 -3.26
CA LEU A 59 -0.47 -5.50 -3.31
C LEU A 59 0.48 -6.25 -2.37
N VAL A 60 1.78 -5.99 -2.49
CA VAL A 60 2.82 -6.65 -1.68
C VAL A 60 2.67 -6.24 -0.23
N MET A 61 2.46 -4.95 0.06
CA MET A 61 2.23 -4.47 1.43
C MET A 61 1.07 -5.22 2.09
N ILE A 62 -0.07 -5.40 1.41
CA ILE A 62 -1.23 -6.08 2.00
C ILE A 62 -0.93 -7.55 2.27
N LEU A 63 -0.38 -8.26 1.27
CA LEU A 63 -0.14 -9.71 1.39
C LEU A 63 0.97 -10.02 2.39
N PHE A 64 2.08 -9.29 2.34
CA PHE A 64 3.16 -9.46 3.32
C PHE A 64 2.75 -8.91 4.69
N GLY A 65 2.04 -7.79 4.74
CA GLY A 65 1.53 -7.21 5.98
C GLY A 65 0.66 -8.19 6.75
N ASP A 66 -0.26 -8.90 6.06
CA ASP A 66 -1.10 -9.94 6.65
C ASP A 66 -0.26 -11.13 7.19
N VAL A 67 0.72 -11.60 6.42
CA VAL A 67 1.63 -12.67 6.86
C VAL A 67 2.47 -12.25 8.07
N ILE A 68 2.98 -11.02 8.05
CA ILE A 68 3.79 -10.45 9.13
C ILE A 68 2.93 -10.24 10.37
N ASP A 69 1.69 -9.78 10.23
CA ASP A 69 0.75 -9.59 11.33
C ASP A 69 0.44 -10.92 12.03
N MET A 70 0.08 -11.95 11.26
CA MET A 70 -0.18 -13.30 11.75
C MET A 70 1.01 -13.93 12.49
N THR A 71 2.25 -13.60 12.10
CA THR A 71 3.47 -14.23 12.66
C THR A 71 4.16 -13.41 13.74
N LEU A 72 4.28 -12.08 13.58
CA LEU A 72 5.02 -11.21 14.50
C LEU A 72 4.13 -10.60 15.59
N CYS A 73 2.85 -10.32 15.32
CA CYS A 73 1.98 -9.78 16.36
C CYS A 73 1.62 -10.85 17.40
N THR A 74 1.51 -12.12 16.97
CA THR A 74 1.32 -13.27 17.87
C THR A 74 2.60 -13.69 18.60
N ALA A 75 3.76 -13.65 17.94
CA ALA A 75 5.02 -14.11 18.54
C ALA A 75 5.79 -13.04 19.34
N LEU A 76 5.71 -11.76 18.94
CA LEU A 76 6.52 -10.66 19.50
C LEU A 76 5.68 -9.52 20.09
N GLY A 77 4.35 -9.59 19.99
CA GLY A 77 3.44 -8.57 20.54
C GLY A 77 3.45 -7.23 19.80
N PHE A 78 3.84 -7.22 18.52
CA PHE A 78 3.74 -6.03 17.68
C PHE A 78 2.29 -5.65 17.37
N SER A 79 2.08 -4.40 16.95
CA SER A 79 0.76 -3.94 16.50
C SER A 79 0.56 -4.23 15.00
N THR A 80 -0.70 -4.35 14.60
CA THR A 80 -1.12 -4.47 13.19
C THR A 80 -0.58 -3.33 12.32
N MET A 81 -0.47 -2.12 12.86
CA MET A 81 0.13 -0.98 12.13
C MET A 81 1.63 -1.15 11.92
N ALA A 82 2.35 -1.82 12.82
CA ALA A 82 3.78 -2.10 12.65
C ALA A 82 4.02 -3.15 11.54
N ALA A 83 3.18 -4.18 11.47
CA ALA A 83 3.22 -5.15 10.37
C ALA A 83 2.97 -4.49 9.00
N ALA A 84 2.01 -3.56 8.93
CA ALA A 84 1.75 -2.78 7.72
C ALA A 84 2.96 -1.90 7.31
N ALA A 85 3.61 -1.24 8.26
CA ALA A 85 4.81 -0.43 7.99
C ALA A 85 5.99 -1.27 7.47
N LEU A 86 6.17 -2.48 8.02
CA LEU A 86 7.16 -3.43 7.52
C LEU A 86 6.81 -3.94 6.12
N GLY A 87 5.52 -4.22 5.87
CA GLY A 87 4.99 -4.55 4.56
C GLY A 87 5.33 -3.48 3.53
N ASN A 88 5.09 -2.19 3.83
CA ASN A 88 5.40 -1.07 2.95
C ASN A 88 6.91 -0.96 2.68
N THR A 89 7.75 -1.18 3.70
CA THR A 89 9.21 -1.10 3.54
C THR A 89 9.74 -2.19 2.61
N LEU A 90 9.25 -3.43 2.76
CA LEU A 90 9.61 -4.54 1.88
C LEU A 90 9.11 -4.30 0.46
N SER A 91 7.90 -3.78 0.37
CA SER A 91 7.21 -3.47 -0.86
C SER A 91 7.90 -2.39 -1.69
N ASP A 92 8.30 -1.27 -1.06
CA ASP A 92 9.12 -0.23 -1.69
C ASP A 92 10.42 -0.79 -2.26
N GLY A 93 11.08 -1.69 -1.50
CA GLY A 93 12.28 -2.39 -1.95
C GLY A 93 12.03 -3.17 -3.23
N LEU A 94 10.98 -3.99 -3.28
CA LEU A 94 10.61 -4.75 -4.48
C LEU A 94 10.17 -3.83 -5.64
N GLY A 95 9.47 -2.75 -5.34
CA GLY A 95 9.02 -1.74 -6.29
C GLY A 95 10.19 -1.11 -7.03
N VAL A 96 11.27 -0.77 -6.33
CA VAL A 96 12.51 -0.26 -6.95
C VAL A 96 13.15 -1.29 -7.88
N PHE A 97 13.19 -2.57 -7.49
CA PHE A 97 13.72 -3.64 -8.36
C PHE A 97 12.81 -3.91 -9.57
N SER A 98 11.51 -3.63 -9.47
CA SER A 98 10.54 -3.85 -10.55
C SER A 98 10.61 -2.78 -11.66
N GLY A 99 11.26 -1.64 -11.43
CA GLY A 99 11.27 -0.50 -12.37
C GLY A 99 11.68 -0.87 -13.80
N GLY A 100 12.71 -1.72 -13.95
CA GLY A 100 13.17 -2.20 -15.26
C GLY A 100 12.16 -3.11 -15.96
N VAL A 101 11.37 -3.88 -15.21
CA VAL A 101 10.31 -4.74 -15.77
C VAL A 101 9.16 -3.90 -16.31
N VAL A 102 8.82 -2.81 -15.61
CA VAL A 102 7.73 -1.93 -16.06
C VAL A 102 8.15 -1.09 -17.27
N GLU A 103 9.42 -0.69 -17.36
CA GLU A 103 9.98 -0.08 -18.57
C GLU A 103 9.92 -1.03 -19.77
N ASP A 104 10.38 -2.28 -19.60
CA ASP A 104 10.30 -3.30 -20.67
C ASP A 104 8.86 -3.58 -21.10
N MET A 105 7.92 -3.60 -20.15
CA MET A 105 6.50 -3.82 -20.44
C MET A 105 5.87 -2.62 -21.15
N ALA A 106 6.27 -1.39 -20.80
CA ALA A 106 5.83 -0.16 -21.48
C ALA A 106 6.27 -0.13 -22.94
N VAL A 107 7.54 -0.49 -23.21
CA VAL A 107 8.09 -0.60 -24.56
C VAL A 107 7.33 -1.67 -25.36
N ARG A 108 7.06 -2.84 -24.75
CA ARG A 108 6.29 -3.93 -25.40
C ARG A 108 4.84 -3.55 -25.70
N MET A 109 4.22 -2.70 -24.88
CA MET A 109 2.86 -2.21 -25.10
C MET A 109 2.76 -1.05 -26.11
N GLY A 110 3.89 -0.64 -26.72
CA GLY A 110 3.91 0.38 -27.76
C GLY A 110 3.83 1.81 -27.24
N PHE A 111 4.02 2.02 -25.93
CA PHE A 111 4.16 3.36 -25.35
C PHE A 111 5.58 3.85 -25.58
N SER A 112 5.87 4.37 -26.78
CA SER A 112 7.12 5.09 -27.04
C SER A 112 7.00 6.51 -26.52
N ALA A 113 7.93 6.92 -25.66
CA ALA A 113 8.05 8.30 -25.23
C ALA A 113 8.21 9.22 -26.47
N PRO A 114 7.57 10.39 -26.50
CA PRO A 114 7.73 11.32 -27.62
C PRO A 114 9.21 11.71 -27.75
N PRO A 115 9.77 11.77 -28.98
CA PRO A 115 11.14 12.22 -29.20
C PRO A 115 11.21 13.72 -28.91
N LEU A 116 11.57 14.05 -27.67
CA LEU A 116 11.82 15.41 -27.21
C LEU A 116 13.33 15.64 -27.14
N SER A 117 13.78 16.84 -27.51
CA SER A 117 15.18 17.20 -27.31
C SER A 117 15.49 17.27 -25.81
N ARG A 118 16.77 17.09 -25.44
CA ARG A 118 17.21 17.19 -24.03
C ARG A 118 16.83 18.54 -23.42
N ALA A 119 16.95 19.60 -24.21
CA ALA A 119 16.55 20.94 -23.86
C ALA A 119 15.03 21.05 -23.55
N GLN A 120 14.16 20.39 -24.34
CA GLN A 120 12.72 20.36 -24.10
C GLN A 120 12.31 19.51 -22.88
N LEU A 121 13.03 18.42 -22.60
CA LEU A 121 12.83 17.63 -21.37
C LEU A 121 13.25 18.41 -20.11
N ALA A 122 14.29 19.24 -20.23
CA ALA A 122 14.77 20.07 -19.11
C ALA A 122 13.79 21.19 -18.71
N MET A 123 12.87 21.59 -19.60
CA MET A 123 11.91 22.66 -19.37
C MET A 123 10.98 22.39 -18.18
N ALA A 124 10.68 23.45 -17.41
CA ALA A 124 9.79 23.38 -16.25
C ALA A 124 8.35 22.98 -16.60
N ALA A 125 7.89 23.25 -17.83
CA ALA A 125 6.59 22.77 -18.32
C ALA A 125 6.58 21.25 -18.39
N THR A 126 7.55 20.66 -19.10
CA THR A 126 7.68 19.21 -19.28
C THR A 126 7.81 18.49 -17.94
N LYS A 127 8.68 18.97 -17.04
CA LYS A 127 8.84 18.42 -15.69
C LYS A 127 7.55 18.45 -14.85
N ARG A 128 6.71 19.47 -15.01
CA ARG A 128 5.41 19.52 -14.30
C ARG A 128 4.44 18.47 -14.81
N TRP A 129 4.37 18.28 -16.13
CA TRP A 129 3.52 17.25 -16.73
C TRP A 129 4.01 15.84 -16.42
N GLU A 130 5.33 15.64 -16.43
CA GLU A 130 5.97 14.39 -16.03
C GLU A 130 5.60 14.02 -14.59
N ARG A 131 5.85 14.92 -13.61
CA ARG A 131 5.50 14.71 -12.19
C ARG A 131 4.00 14.53 -11.99
N GLY A 132 3.17 15.26 -12.74
CA GLY A 132 1.71 15.10 -12.71
C GLY A 132 1.30 13.71 -13.16
N GLY A 133 1.89 13.21 -14.25
CA GLY A 133 1.71 11.85 -14.74
C GLY A 133 2.12 10.80 -13.71
N GLN A 134 3.30 10.96 -13.10
CA GLN A 134 3.79 10.07 -12.04
C GLN A 134 2.83 10.03 -10.85
N TRP A 135 2.38 11.19 -10.36
CA TRP A 135 1.46 11.26 -9.22
C TRP A 135 0.10 10.60 -9.51
N ILE A 136 -0.47 10.85 -10.70
CA ILE A 136 -1.70 10.17 -11.14
C ILE A 136 -1.45 8.67 -11.26
N GLY A 137 -0.31 8.28 -11.83
CA GLY A 137 0.10 6.89 -11.97
C GLY A 137 0.15 6.15 -10.65
N ILE A 138 0.87 6.67 -9.65
CA ILE A 138 0.93 6.13 -8.29
C ILE A 138 -0.48 6.00 -7.72
N THR A 139 -1.28 7.06 -7.80
CA THR A 139 -2.62 7.09 -7.21
C THR A 139 -3.51 5.98 -7.81
N VAL A 140 -3.54 5.84 -9.13
CA VAL A 140 -4.32 4.79 -9.81
C VAL A 140 -3.76 3.40 -9.48
N GLY A 141 -2.44 3.24 -9.51
CA GLY A 141 -1.76 2.00 -9.15
C GLY A 141 -2.14 1.54 -7.74
N CYS A 142 -2.03 2.41 -6.75
CA CYS A 142 -2.39 2.15 -5.37
C CYS A 142 -3.86 1.74 -5.22
N ILE A 143 -4.78 2.40 -5.94
CA ILE A 143 -6.21 2.02 -5.92
C ILE A 143 -6.41 0.60 -6.46
N LEU A 144 -5.76 0.25 -7.57
CA LEU A 144 -5.82 -1.11 -8.13
C LEU A 144 -5.18 -2.15 -7.20
N GLY A 145 -4.06 -1.79 -6.58
CA GLY A 145 -3.33 -2.63 -5.62
C GLY A 145 -4.10 -2.93 -4.33
N MET A 146 -5.16 -2.17 -4.02
CA MET A 146 -6.05 -2.45 -2.87
C MET A 146 -7.06 -3.57 -3.11
N PHE A 147 -7.13 -4.16 -4.31
CA PHE A 147 -8.04 -5.28 -4.59
C PHE A 147 -8.00 -6.46 -3.59
N PRO A 148 -6.83 -6.88 -3.06
CA PRO A 148 -6.78 -7.95 -2.05
C PRO A 148 -7.56 -7.64 -0.77
N LEU A 149 -7.70 -6.36 -0.37
CA LEU A 149 -8.54 -5.99 0.78
C LEU A 149 -9.99 -6.43 0.59
N ALA A 150 -10.52 -6.36 -0.63
CA ALA A 150 -11.90 -6.76 -0.87
C ALA A 150 -12.08 -8.27 -0.62
N LEU A 151 -11.07 -9.09 -0.93
CA LEU A 151 -11.10 -10.53 -0.72
C LEU A 151 -10.86 -10.93 0.74
N LEU A 152 -9.96 -10.23 1.44
CA LEU A 152 -9.66 -10.48 2.86
C LEU A 152 -10.82 -10.04 3.77
N ASN A 153 -11.38 -8.86 3.55
CA ASN A 153 -12.49 -8.34 4.36
C ASN A 153 -13.76 -9.18 4.24
N LEU A 154 -14.02 -9.82 3.10
CA LEU A 154 -15.18 -10.72 2.95
C LEU A 154 -15.11 -11.89 3.94
N LYS A 155 -13.93 -12.50 4.11
CA LYS A 155 -13.73 -13.61 5.04
C LYS A 155 -13.87 -13.16 6.50
N GLU A 156 -13.25 -12.04 6.87
CA GLU A 156 -13.33 -11.52 8.24
C GLU A 156 -14.74 -11.07 8.62
N HIS A 157 -15.44 -10.41 7.69
CA HIS A 157 -16.80 -9.94 7.92
C HIS A 157 -17.79 -11.10 8.06
N GLU A 158 -17.63 -12.18 7.29
CA GLU A 158 -18.41 -13.41 7.45
C GLU A 158 -18.15 -14.08 8.80
N ALA A 159 -16.89 -14.15 9.24
CA ALA A 159 -16.52 -14.72 10.54
C ALA A 159 -17.12 -13.91 11.70
N LYS A 160 -16.96 -12.57 11.70
CA LYS A 160 -17.55 -11.67 12.71
C LYS A 160 -19.07 -11.73 12.72
N LYS A 161 -19.72 -11.80 11.56
CA LYS A 161 -21.18 -11.94 11.46
C LYS A 161 -21.66 -13.28 12.02
N ARG A 162 -20.92 -14.36 11.80
CA ARG A 162 -21.22 -15.68 12.37
C ARG A 162 -21.04 -15.68 13.89
N GLU A 163 -19.99 -15.08 14.40
CA GLU A 163 -19.75 -14.95 15.84
C GLU A 163 -20.86 -14.14 16.51
N ALA A 164 -21.22 -12.97 15.96
CA ALA A 164 -22.32 -12.16 16.47
C ALA A 164 -23.70 -12.87 16.39
N ALA A 165 -23.93 -13.71 15.38
CA ALA A 165 -25.14 -14.52 15.29
C ALA A 165 -25.18 -15.63 16.34
N LEU A 166 -24.03 -16.25 16.62
CA LEU A 166 -23.88 -17.29 17.64
C LEU A 166 -24.09 -16.71 19.05
N GLU A 167 -23.51 -15.55 19.35
CA GLU A 167 -23.73 -14.85 20.62
C GLU A 167 -25.22 -14.53 20.86
N ARG A 168 -25.93 -14.06 19.82
CA ARG A 168 -27.38 -13.83 19.90
C ARG A 168 -28.18 -15.10 20.17
N MET A 169 -27.81 -16.21 19.53
CA MET A 169 -28.46 -17.50 19.81
C MET A 169 -28.23 -17.92 21.26
N PHE A 170 -26.99 -17.85 21.75
CA PHE A 170 -26.69 -18.20 23.14
C PHE A 170 -27.48 -17.34 24.12
N GLY A 171 -27.53 -16.01 23.93
CA GLY A 171 -28.37 -15.13 24.75
C GLY A 171 -29.83 -15.54 24.78
N SER A 172 -30.41 -15.83 23.61
CA SER A 172 -31.82 -16.25 23.49
C SER A 172 -32.08 -17.57 24.23
N VAL A 173 -31.16 -18.53 24.14
CA VAL A 173 -31.27 -19.83 24.85
C VAL A 173 -31.14 -19.63 26.35
N THR A 174 -30.19 -18.81 26.81
CA THR A 174 -29.97 -18.57 28.24
C THR A 174 -31.21 -17.96 28.91
N ILE A 175 -31.85 -16.96 28.26
CA ILE A 175 -33.11 -16.36 28.75
C ILE A 175 -34.21 -17.42 28.84
N ALA A 176 -34.39 -18.21 27.78
CA ALA A 176 -35.43 -19.25 27.76
C ALA A 176 -35.22 -20.31 28.85
N VAL A 177 -33.98 -20.70 29.13
CA VAL A 177 -33.63 -21.67 30.17
C VAL A 177 -33.87 -21.09 31.57
N GLU A 178 -33.53 -19.83 31.79
CA GLU A 178 -33.82 -19.11 33.05
C GLU A 178 -35.32 -19.16 33.36
N GLU A 179 -36.15 -18.82 32.38
CA GLU A 179 -37.62 -18.85 32.51
C GLU A 179 -38.17 -20.27 32.72
N MET A 180 -37.69 -21.25 31.96
CA MET A 180 -38.18 -22.63 32.06
C MET A 180 -37.84 -23.30 33.40
N LEU A 181 -36.67 -22.99 33.97
CA LEU A 181 -36.19 -23.60 35.20
C LEU A 181 -36.53 -22.79 36.46
N CYS A 182 -37.16 -21.62 36.31
CA CYS A 182 -37.35 -20.65 37.40
C CYS A 182 -36.02 -20.37 38.15
N ALA A 183 -34.93 -20.27 37.40
CA ALA A 183 -33.59 -20.07 37.97
C ALA A 183 -33.32 -18.57 38.14
N ASP A 184 -32.62 -18.19 39.22
CA ASP A 184 -32.22 -16.79 39.41
C ASP A 184 -31.11 -16.34 38.44
N ILE A 185 -30.31 -17.31 37.95
CA ILE A 185 -29.16 -17.10 37.07
C ILE A 185 -29.05 -18.27 36.09
N ALA A 186 -28.87 -17.99 34.80
CA ALA A 186 -28.49 -18.97 33.80
C ALA A 186 -27.19 -18.54 33.08
N LEU A 187 -26.32 -19.52 32.79
CA LEU A 187 -25.01 -19.30 32.19
C LEU A 187 -24.71 -20.40 31.16
N ILE A 188 -24.26 -19.99 29.97
CA ILE A 188 -23.69 -20.89 28.97
C ILE A 188 -22.18 -20.70 28.95
N MET A 189 -21.46 -21.76 29.31
CA MET A 189 -20.00 -21.82 29.21
C MET A 189 -19.59 -22.76 28.08
N THR A 190 -18.64 -22.33 27.26
CA THR A 190 -17.98 -23.16 26.27
C THR A 190 -16.60 -23.53 26.79
N ILE A 191 -16.21 -24.79 26.58
CA ILE A 191 -14.86 -25.26 26.84
C ILE A 191 -14.14 -25.30 25.49
N ASP A 192 -13.00 -24.63 25.40
CA ASP A 192 -12.07 -24.83 24.31
C ASP A 192 -11.16 -26.01 24.66
N GLU A 193 -11.35 -27.14 23.98
CA GLU A 193 -10.58 -28.38 24.24
C GLU A 193 -9.08 -28.20 24.02
N SER A 194 -8.68 -27.24 23.17
CA SER A 194 -7.27 -27.03 22.81
C SER A 194 -6.51 -26.23 23.87
N SER A 195 -7.14 -25.21 24.45
CA SER A 195 -6.56 -24.38 25.51
C SER A 195 -6.94 -24.85 26.92
N GLN A 196 -7.91 -25.77 27.04
CA GLN A 196 -8.54 -26.17 28.32
C GLN A 196 -9.15 -24.98 29.07
N GLU A 197 -9.49 -23.89 28.37
CA GLU A 197 -10.08 -22.70 28.95
C GLU A 197 -11.62 -22.77 28.92
N LEU A 198 -12.22 -22.25 29.99
CA LEU A 198 -13.66 -22.07 30.14
C LEU A 198 -14.02 -20.62 29.82
N THR A 199 -14.88 -20.42 28.82
CA THR A 199 -15.36 -19.09 28.45
C THR A 199 -16.87 -19.01 28.64
N ALA A 200 -17.33 -18.03 29.42
CA ALA A 200 -18.74 -17.67 29.49
C ALA A 200 -19.16 -16.95 28.20
N ARG A 201 -20.10 -17.52 27.44
CA ARG A 201 -20.59 -16.95 26.17
C ARG A 201 -21.89 -16.16 26.32
N ALA A 202 -22.73 -16.50 27.29
CA ALA A 202 -23.94 -15.76 27.61
C ALA A 202 -24.33 -15.99 29.08
N ALA A 203 -24.76 -14.93 29.77
CA ALA A 203 -25.26 -15.00 31.14
C ALA A 203 -26.48 -14.10 31.31
N THR A 204 -27.43 -14.55 32.11
CA THR A 204 -28.65 -13.78 32.43
C THR A 204 -28.91 -13.80 33.93
N VAL A 205 -29.40 -12.67 34.46
CA VAL A 205 -29.80 -12.52 35.86
C VAL A 205 -31.11 -11.74 35.91
N GLY A 206 -32.20 -12.39 36.32
CA GLY A 206 -33.53 -11.76 36.40
C GLY A 206 -34.02 -11.22 35.06
N GLY A 207 -33.81 -11.97 33.98
CA GLY A 207 -34.24 -11.61 32.62
C GLY A 207 -33.46 -10.46 31.96
N LYS A 208 -32.29 -10.10 32.50
CA LYS A 208 -31.38 -9.10 31.91
C LYS A 208 -30.06 -9.75 31.49
N ASP A 209 -29.58 -9.39 30.30
CA ASP A 209 -28.27 -9.77 29.81
C ASP A 209 -27.18 -9.22 30.75
N PHE A 210 -26.30 -10.11 31.21
CA PHE A 210 -25.18 -9.76 32.08
C PHE A 210 -23.88 -10.19 31.41
N VAL A 211 -22.98 -9.24 31.15
CA VAL A 211 -21.65 -9.53 30.59
C VAL A 211 -20.67 -9.74 31.74
N PHE A 212 -20.20 -10.98 31.92
CA PHE A 212 -19.17 -11.30 32.90
C PHE A 212 -17.82 -10.75 32.40
N ARG A 213 -17.24 -9.76 33.10
CA ARG A 213 -15.81 -9.43 32.96
C ARG A 213 -15.05 -10.15 34.07
N ALA A 214 -14.38 -11.25 33.73
CA ALA A 214 -13.34 -11.78 34.59
C ALA A 214 -12.19 -10.77 34.62
N SER A 215 -11.99 -10.09 35.76
CA SER A 215 -10.72 -9.39 35.99
C SER A 215 -9.70 -10.46 36.34
N ALA A 216 -8.65 -10.56 35.51
CA ALA A 216 -7.38 -11.13 35.96
C ALA A 216 -6.81 -10.27 37.11
#